data_AF-A0A624K2T6-F1
#
_entry.id   AF-A0A624K2T6-F1
#
_cell.length_a   1.000
_cell.length_b   1.000
_cell.length_c   1.000
_cell.angle_alpha   90.00
_cell.angle_beta   90.00
_cell.angle_gamma   90.00
#
_symmetry.space_group_name_H-M   'P 1'
#
loop_
_entity.id
_entity.type
_entity.pdbx_description
1 polymer ?
#
loop_
_entity_poly.entity_id
_entity_poly.type
_entity_poly.pdbx_seq_one_letter_code
_entity_poly.pdbx_strand_id
1 'polypeptide(L)'
;EIALIFGEAGTGKTTIINEFIKTRPQSILIEATCHTSVGVMLDELLNALKIEANSNNASKLKAIARFLKTNEKILIVDEAEYLPLKALEDLRRIADFARVPLILVGTEILYKNLMGKNKELKQLYSRICGKWMMRGLSKEESDEFFGKGYFKFSNGNFRSSAKLLKKALRLAELEECEINDELLTSASEMVIL
;
A
#
# COMPACT_ATOMS: atom_id res chain seq x y z
N GLU A 1 10.63 11.07 9.83
CA GLU A 1 11.07 10.84 8.43
C GLU A 1 9.89 10.31 7.63
N ILE A 2 9.77 10.67 6.34
CA ILE A 2 8.64 10.24 5.52
C ILE A 2 9.14 9.37 4.36
N ALA A 3 8.58 8.17 4.24
CA ALA A 3 8.82 7.22 3.17
C ALA A 3 7.59 7.12 2.27
N LEU A 4 7.82 6.89 0.97
CA LEU A 4 6.78 6.59 0.00
C LEU A 4 7.07 5.25 -0.66
N ILE A 5 6.13 4.32 -0.57
CA ILE A 5 6.12 3.07 -1.33
C ILE A 5 4.97 3.15 -2.33
N PHE A 6 5.25 2.98 -3.61
CA PHE A 6 4.21 3.07 -4.63
C PHE A 6 4.40 2.03 -5.72
N GLY A 7 3.33 1.67 -6.42
CA GLY A 7 3.38 0.71 -7.52
C GLY A 7 1.99 0.30 -7.96
N GLU A 8 1.88 -0.42 -9.06
CA GLU A 8 0.58 -0.85 -9.59
C GLU A 8 -0.18 -1.75 -8.60
N ALA A 9 -1.50 -1.85 -8.78
CA ALA A 9 -2.32 -2.77 -8.00
C ALA A 9 -1.88 -4.21 -8.26
N GLY A 10 -1.74 -5.03 -7.20
CA GLY A 10 -1.28 -6.41 -7.33
C GLY A 10 0.23 -6.63 -7.33
N THR A 11 1.03 -5.58 -7.10
CA THR A 11 2.50 -5.68 -6.95
C THR A 11 2.98 -6.15 -5.57
N GLY A 12 2.07 -6.43 -4.62
CA GLY A 12 2.41 -7.00 -3.30
C GLY A 12 2.64 -6.01 -2.16
N LYS A 13 2.32 -4.72 -2.35
CA LYS A 13 2.47 -3.65 -1.33
C LYS A 13 1.85 -4.02 0.03
N THR A 14 0.55 -4.26 0.06
CA THR A 14 -0.21 -4.63 1.26
C THR A 14 0.33 -5.92 1.89
N THR A 15 0.77 -6.88 1.08
CA THR A 15 1.37 -8.13 1.58
C THR A 15 2.66 -7.87 2.36
N ILE A 16 3.57 -7.06 1.82
CA ILE A 16 4.83 -6.73 2.49
C ILE A 16 4.59 -5.92 3.77
N ILE A 17 3.61 -5.01 3.76
CA ILE A 17 3.24 -4.25 4.96
C ILE A 17 2.72 -5.19 6.04
N ASN A 18 1.79 -6.07 5.70
CA ASN A 18 1.24 -7.05 6.64
C ASN A 18 2.32 -7.97 7.20
N GLU A 19 3.31 -8.38 6.40
CA GLU A 19 4.44 -9.15 6.90
C GLU A 19 5.36 -8.32 7.82
N PHE A 20 5.62 -7.06 7.46
CA PHE A 20 6.46 -6.15 8.23
C PHE A 20 5.91 -5.89 9.64
N ILE A 21 4.58 -5.72 9.77
CA ILE A 21 3.94 -5.39 11.06
C ILE A 21 3.84 -6.59 12.01
N LYS A 22 3.82 -7.84 11.51
CA LYS A 22 3.74 -9.06 12.34
C LYS A 22 4.84 -9.12 13.41
N THR A 23 6.02 -8.62 13.08
CA THR A 23 7.20 -8.62 13.97
C THR A 23 7.46 -7.25 14.62
N ARG A 24 6.57 -6.27 14.39
CA ARG A 24 6.76 -4.87 14.81
C ARG A 24 5.49 -4.29 15.44
N PRO A 25 5.21 -4.62 16.72
CA PRO A 25 4.00 -4.17 17.43
C PRO A 25 3.91 -2.65 17.64
N GLN A 26 4.99 -1.90 17.40
CA GLN A 26 5.00 -0.44 17.36
C GLN A 26 4.36 0.16 16.10
N SER A 27 4.06 -0.67 15.09
CA SER A 27 3.47 -0.21 13.84
C SER A 27 1.97 0.02 13.99
N ILE A 28 1.50 1.11 13.41
CA ILE A 28 0.09 1.46 13.31
C ILE A 28 -0.22 1.51 11.82
N LEU A 29 -1.11 0.63 11.38
CA LEU A 29 -1.56 0.58 10.00
C LEU A 29 -2.95 1.19 9.89
N ILE A 30 -3.13 2.09 8.93
CA ILE A 30 -4.42 2.59 8.48
C ILE A 30 -4.56 2.28 7.00
N GLU A 31 -5.68 1.71 6.60
CA GLU A 31 -6.04 1.53 5.20
C GLU A 31 -7.04 2.61 4.81
N ALA A 32 -6.64 3.51 3.90
CA ALA A 32 -7.50 4.60 3.47
C ALA A 32 -8.52 4.13 2.44
N THR A 33 -9.71 4.71 2.49
CA THR A 33 -10.81 4.45 1.55
C THR A 33 -11.30 5.75 0.94
N CYS A 34 -12.11 5.68 -0.13
CA CYS A 34 -12.73 6.85 -0.73
C CYS A 34 -13.64 7.65 0.21
N HIS A 35 -14.01 7.07 1.36
CA HIS A 35 -14.83 7.71 2.41
C HIS A 35 -14.00 8.26 3.57
N THR A 36 -12.67 8.08 3.55
CA THR A 36 -11.78 8.51 4.62
C THR A 36 -11.56 10.03 4.56
N SER A 37 -12.43 10.77 5.25
CA SER A 37 -12.25 12.20 5.51
C SER A 37 -11.17 12.46 6.57
N VAL A 38 -10.77 13.73 6.75
CA VAL A 38 -9.83 14.13 7.82
C VAL A 38 -10.33 13.69 9.20
N GLY A 39 -11.62 13.88 9.48
CA GLY A 39 -12.21 13.51 10.78
C GLY A 39 -12.17 12.00 10.99
N VAL A 40 -12.56 11.23 9.97
CA VAL A 40 -12.56 9.77 10.00
C VAL A 40 -11.14 9.22 10.21
N MET A 41 -10.15 9.74 9.48
CA MET A 41 -8.74 9.34 9.64
C MET A 41 -8.23 9.60 11.07
N LEU A 42 -8.56 10.77 11.64
CA LEU A 42 -8.17 11.08 13.02
C LEU A 42 -8.87 10.16 14.03
N ASP A 43 -10.14 9.82 13.82
CA ASP A 43 -10.88 8.88 14.67
C ASP A 43 -10.34 7.45 14.57
N GLU A 44 -9.99 7.00 13.37
CA GLU A 44 -9.30 5.71 13.16
C GLU A 44 -7.96 5.67 13.89
N LEU A 45 -7.16 6.75 13.84
CA LEU A 45 -5.92 6.87 14.60
C LEU A 45 -6.16 6.80 16.11
N LEU A 46 -7.14 7.54 16.64
CA LEU A 46 -7.48 7.51 18.07
C LEU A 46 -7.87 6.10 18.51
N ASN A 47 -8.71 5.42 17.73
CA ASN A 47 -9.16 4.06 17.99
C ASN A 47 -8.00 3.06 17.96
N ALA A 48 -7.14 3.12 16.93
CA ALA A 48 -5.97 2.26 16.81
C ALA A 48 -4.98 2.46 17.97
N LEU A 49 -4.87 3.70 18.46
CA LEU A 49 -4.03 4.07 19.59
C LEU A 49 -4.69 3.83 20.96
N LYS A 50 -5.99 3.56 20.99
CA LYS A 50 -6.82 3.45 22.21
C LYS A 50 -6.71 4.68 23.12
N ILE A 51 -6.81 5.87 22.51
CA ILE A 51 -6.77 7.15 23.24
C ILE A 51 -8.03 7.96 22.98
N GLU A 52 -8.47 8.69 24.00
CA GLU A 52 -9.62 9.59 23.90
C GLU A 52 -9.18 11.03 23.65
N ALA A 53 -9.97 11.78 22.88
CA ALA A 53 -9.76 13.19 22.62
C ALA A 53 -11.09 13.90 22.39
N ASN A 54 -11.09 15.23 22.56
CA ASN A 54 -12.24 16.07 22.24
C ASN A 54 -12.64 15.94 20.76
N SER A 55 -13.92 16.19 20.46
CA SER A 55 -14.50 15.99 19.12
C SER A 55 -13.88 16.83 18.01
N ASN A 56 -13.24 17.97 18.32
CA ASN A 56 -12.59 18.82 17.33
C ASN A 56 -11.28 18.20 16.77
N ASN A 57 -11.15 18.13 15.45
CA ASN A 57 -9.97 17.64 14.71
C ASN A 57 -8.64 18.23 15.21
N ALA A 58 -8.58 19.54 15.51
CA ALA A 58 -7.34 20.16 16.00
C ALA A 58 -6.88 19.58 17.35
N SER A 59 -7.84 19.21 18.20
CA SER A 59 -7.57 18.56 19.48
C SER A 59 -7.15 17.10 19.28
N LYS A 60 -7.84 16.37 18.39
CA LYS A 60 -7.50 14.98 18.03
C LYS A 60 -6.07 14.87 17.50
N LEU A 61 -5.71 15.72 16.53
CA LEU A 61 -4.36 15.79 15.95
C LEU A 61 -3.29 15.99 17.02
N LYS A 62 -3.49 16.96 17.92
CA LYS A 62 -2.54 17.23 19.02
C LYS A 62 -2.45 16.06 20.01
N ALA A 63 -3.57 15.41 20.32
CA ALA A 63 -3.59 14.25 21.22
C ALA A 63 -2.81 13.08 20.61
N ILE A 64 -3.08 12.74 19.35
CA ILE A 64 -2.36 11.72 18.58
C ILE A 64 -0.86 12.02 18.55
N ALA A 65 -0.47 13.24 18.17
CA ALA A 65 0.93 13.62 18.09
C ALA A 65 1.67 13.50 19.44
N ARG A 66 1.03 13.89 20.55
CA ARG A 66 1.61 13.73 21.89
C ARG A 66 1.80 12.26 22.25
N PHE A 67 0.80 11.43 21.99
CA PHE A 67 0.87 10.00 22.29
C PHE A 67 1.96 9.31 21.47
N LEU A 68 2.03 9.58 20.17
CA LEU A 68 3.03 8.99 19.28
C LEU A 68 4.46 9.38 19.71
N LYS A 69 4.65 10.63 20.16
CA LYS A 69 5.95 11.14 20.62
C LYS A 69 6.55 10.34 21.79
N THR A 70 5.70 9.84 22.69
CA THR A 70 6.16 9.10 23.89
C THR A 70 6.25 7.60 23.68
N ASN A 71 5.78 7.06 22.55
CA ASN A 71 5.59 5.62 22.35
C ASN A 71 6.35 5.04 21.14
N GLU A 72 7.26 5.79 20.53
CA GLU A 72 8.14 5.36 19.42
C GLU A 72 7.43 4.53 18.33
N LYS A 73 6.23 4.97 17.94
CA LYS A 73 5.40 4.25 16.98
C LYS A 73 5.85 4.49 15.54
N ILE A 74 5.47 3.60 14.63
CA ILE A 74 5.61 3.78 13.17
C ILE A 74 4.22 3.93 12.58
N LEU A 75 3.98 5.00 11.83
CA LEU A 75 2.68 5.21 11.17
C LEU A 75 2.77 4.76 9.71
N ILE A 76 1.87 3.86 9.31
CA ILE A 76 1.76 3.34 7.95
C ILE A 76 0.35 3.62 7.44
N VAL A 77 0.25 4.17 6.25
CA VAL A 77 -1.03 4.45 5.59
C VAL A 77 -1.03 3.74 4.23
N ASP A 78 -1.82 2.68 4.11
CA ASP A 78 -2.07 1.97 2.86
C ASP A 78 -3.21 2.61 2.07
N GLU A 79 -3.19 2.42 0.75
CA GLU A 79 -4.13 3.02 -0.20
C GLU A 79 -4.26 4.56 -0.06
N ALA A 80 -3.16 5.23 0.29
CA ALA A 80 -3.15 6.64 0.65
C ALA A 80 -3.53 7.61 -0.49
N GLU A 81 -3.64 7.14 -1.74
CA GLU A 81 -4.24 7.89 -2.85
C GLU A 81 -5.68 8.32 -2.60
N TYR A 82 -6.41 7.59 -1.74
CA TYR A 82 -7.79 7.94 -1.41
C TYR A 82 -7.89 9.05 -0.37
N LEU A 83 -6.80 9.39 0.30
CA LEU A 83 -6.82 10.47 1.29
C LEU A 83 -6.95 11.84 0.61
N PRO A 84 -7.82 12.72 1.14
CA PRO A 84 -7.83 14.11 0.71
C PRO A 84 -6.51 14.79 1.10
N LEU A 85 -6.12 15.82 0.34
CA LEU A 85 -4.85 16.51 0.51
C LEU A 85 -4.64 17.04 1.93
N LYS A 86 -5.72 17.53 2.56
CA LYS A 86 -5.72 18.00 3.95
C LYS A 86 -5.39 16.88 4.94
N ALA A 87 -5.85 15.65 4.71
CA ALA A 87 -5.53 14.52 5.57
C ALA A 87 -4.05 14.13 5.46
N LEU A 88 -3.48 14.16 4.25
CA LEU A 88 -2.05 13.92 4.03
C LEU A 88 -1.18 14.99 4.73
N GLU A 89 -1.57 16.27 4.69
CA GLU A 89 -0.86 17.33 5.41
C GLU A 89 -1.00 17.19 6.93
N ASP A 90 -2.16 16.79 7.45
CA ASP A 90 -2.34 16.53 8.88
C ASP A 90 -1.50 15.33 9.35
N LEU A 91 -1.43 14.24 8.57
CA LEU A 91 -0.54 13.10 8.84
C LEU A 91 0.93 13.53 8.89
N ARG A 92 1.36 14.38 7.95
CA ARG A 92 2.72 14.94 7.93
C ARG A 92 3.00 15.80 9.16
N ARG A 93 2.05 16.63 9.57
CA ARG A 93 2.17 17.46 10.79
C ARG A 93 2.25 16.60 12.04
N ILE A 94 1.43 15.55 12.14
CA ILE A 94 1.48 14.58 13.22
C ILE A 94 2.87 13.94 13.28
N ALA A 95 3.38 13.43 12.16
CA ALA A 95 4.69 12.82 12.07
C ALA A 95 5.82 13.79 12.48
N ASP A 96 5.75 15.04 12.03
CA ASP A 96 6.71 16.09 12.40
C ASP A 96 6.69 16.40 13.91
N PHE A 97 5.50 16.57 14.50
CA PHE A 97 5.35 16.89 15.92
C PHE A 97 5.75 15.73 16.83
N ALA A 98 5.39 14.51 16.43
CA ALA A 98 5.70 13.30 17.16
C ALA A 98 7.13 12.80 16.92
N ARG A 99 7.78 13.26 15.84
CA ARG A 99 9.08 12.77 15.36
C ARG A 99 9.07 11.25 15.12
N VAL A 100 7.99 10.74 14.56
CA VAL A 100 7.83 9.33 14.21
C VAL A 100 8.00 9.09 12.70
N PRO A 101 8.38 7.88 12.28
CA PRO A 101 8.35 7.51 10.87
C PRO A 101 6.91 7.47 10.34
N LEU A 102 6.71 8.05 9.15
CA LEU A 102 5.47 7.96 8.38
C LEU A 102 5.77 7.27 7.04
N ILE A 103 5.07 6.17 6.76
CA ILE A 103 5.16 5.44 5.50
C ILE A 103 3.84 5.60 4.78
N LEU A 104 3.86 6.30 3.64
CA LEU A 104 2.72 6.39 2.73
C LEU A 104 2.85 5.30 1.68
N VAL A 105 1.78 4.54 1.49
CA VAL A 105 1.73 3.43 0.54
C VAL A 105 0.53 3.64 -0.38
N GLY A 106 0.73 3.44 -1.67
CA GLY A 106 -0.35 3.59 -2.64
C GLY A 106 0.02 3.24 -4.06
N THR A 107 -0.82 3.62 -5.02
CA THR A 107 -0.51 3.49 -6.45
C THR A 107 0.31 4.66 -7.00
N GLU A 108 0.62 4.62 -8.29
CA GLU A 108 1.22 5.76 -8.98
C GLU A 108 0.37 7.04 -8.90
N ILE A 109 -0.94 6.91 -8.65
CA ILE A 109 -1.84 8.06 -8.48
C ILE A 109 -1.39 8.88 -7.27
N LEU A 110 -1.07 8.23 -6.14
CA LEU A 110 -0.53 8.89 -4.97
C LEU A 110 0.77 9.65 -5.30
N TYR A 111 1.69 9.00 -6.00
CA TYR A 111 2.96 9.61 -6.40
C TYR A 111 2.75 10.85 -7.30
N LYS A 112 1.90 10.73 -8.33
CA LYS A 112 1.55 11.83 -9.25
C LYS A 112 0.86 12.97 -8.51
N ASN A 113 -0.04 12.68 -7.57
CA ASN A 113 -0.70 13.67 -6.73
C ASN A 113 0.34 14.46 -5.91
N LEU A 114 1.27 13.77 -5.25
CA LEU A 114 2.33 14.39 -4.44
C LEU A 114 3.28 15.27 -5.27
N MET A 115 3.55 14.89 -6.54
CA MET A 115 4.36 15.68 -7.47
C MET A 115 3.62 16.84 -8.14
N GLY A 116 2.30 16.91 -7.99
CA GLY A 116 1.46 17.88 -8.68
C GLY A 116 1.78 19.35 -8.33
N LYS A 117 1.21 20.28 -9.09
CA LYS A 117 1.42 21.74 -8.91
C LYS A 117 0.77 22.32 -7.64
N ASN A 118 0.16 21.50 -6.79
CA ASN A 118 -0.45 21.98 -5.55
C ASN A 118 0.65 22.35 -4.54
N LYS A 119 0.65 23.61 -4.08
CA LYS A 119 1.66 24.15 -3.16
C LYS A 119 1.73 23.37 -1.84
N GLU A 120 0.61 22.88 -1.33
CA GLU A 120 0.55 22.12 -0.07
C GLU A 120 1.26 20.76 -0.20
N LEU A 121 0.94 20.02 -1.26
CA LEU A 121 1.57 18.72 -1.53
C LEU A 121 3.06 18.84 -1.84
N LYS A 122 3.50 19.96 -2.41
CA LYS A 122 4.93 20.22 -2.63
C LYS A 122 5.72 20.28 -1.32
N GLN A 123 5.11 20.76 -0.22
CA GLN A 123 5.73 20.77 1.11
C GLN A 123 5.78 19.37 1.72
N LEU A 124 4.74 18.56 1.52
CA LEU A 124 4.76 17.15 1.91
C LEU A 124 5.85 16.39 1.14
N TYR A 125 5.87 16.54 -0.19
CA TYR A 125 6.81 15.86 -1.06
C TYR A 125 8.27 16.19 -0.76
N SER A 126 8.58 17.42 -0.33
CA SER A 126 9.94 17.80 0.06
C SER A 126 10.41 17.15 1.37
N ARG A 127 9.49 16.65 2.20
CA ARG A 127 9.79 15.89 3.43
C ARG A 127 9.96 14.38 3.18
N ILE A 128 9.61 13.91 1.98
CA ILE A 128 9.79 12.49 1.60
C ILE A 128 11.27 12.24 1.31
N CYS A 129 11.93 11.53 2.22
CA CYS A 129 13.36 11.23 2.15
C CYS A 129 13.67 9.95 1.37
N GLY A 130 12.70 9.03 1.28
CA GLY A 130 12.86 7.76 0.57
C GLY A 130 11.65 7.43 -0.29
N LYS A 131 11.90 6.93 -1.50
CA LYS A 131 10.88 6.56 -2.49
C LYS A 131 11.21 5.21 -3.07
N TRP A 132 10.27 4.28 -3.01
CA TRP A 132 10.43 2.94 -3.52
C TRP A 132 9.28 2.60 -4.44
N MET A 133 9.61 2.25 -5.69
CA MET A 133 8.64 1.77 -6.66
C MET A 133 8.61 0.24 -6.63
N MET A 134 7.49 -0.33 -6.21
CA MET A 134 7.23 -1.77 -6.31
C MET A 134 6.83 -2.13 -7.73
N ARG A 135 7.66 -2.93 -8.40
CA ARG A 135 7.48 -3.33 -9.80
C ARG A 135 6.84 -4.71 -9.98
N GLY A 136 6.61 -5.45 -8.90
CA GLY A 136 6.28 -6.87 -8.98
C GLY A 136 7.53 -7.73 -9.13
N LEU A 137 7.33 -8.95 -9.63
CA LEU A 137 8.39 -9.93 -9.88
C LEU A 137 9.18 -9.58 -11.15
N SER A 138 10.48 -9.83 -11.12
CA SER A 138 11.27 -10.01 -12.34
C SER A 138 10.82 -11.26 -13.11
N LYS A 139 11.31 -11.40 -14.34
CA LYS A 139 11.04 -12.62 -15.13
C LYS A 139 11.63 -13.84 -14.42
N GLU A 140 12.84 -13.72 -13.90
CA GLU A 140 13.55 -14.78 -13.21
C GLU A 140 12.80 -15.22 -11.94
N GLU A 141 12.37 -14.28 -11.11
CA GLU A 141 11.57 -14.60 -9.90
C GLU A 141 10.19 -15.15 -10.27
N SER A 142 9.57 -14.68 -11.35
CA SER A 142 8.30 -15.23 -11.83
C SER A 142 8.46 -16.66 -12.33
N ASP A 143 9.52 -16.95 -13.08
CA ASP A 143 9.81 -18.29 -13.59
C ASP A 143 10.14 -19.25 -12.43
N GLU A 144 10.80 -18.77 -11.37
CA GLU A 144 11.08 -19.54 -10.16
C GLU A 144 9.81 -19.84 -9.34
N PHE A 145 8.94 -18.84 -9.16
CA PHE A 145 7.79 -18.96 -8.25
C PHE A 145 6.54 -19.55 -8.92
N PHE A 146 6.24 -19.16 -10.16
CA PHE A 146 5.05 -19.59 -10.90
C PHE A 146 5.35 -20.61 -11.99
N GLY A 147 6.60 -20.69 -12.45
CA GLY A 147 7.00 -21.48 -13.62
C GLY A 147 7.15 -20.63 -14.88
N LYS A 148 7.73 -21.23 -15.93
CA LYS A 148 7.97 -20.56 -17.21
C LYS A 148 6.65 -20.18 -17.88
N GLY A 149 6.67 -19.07 -18.62
CA GLY A 149 5.55 -18.61 -19.45
C GLY A 149 4.57 -17.67 -18.75
N TYR A 150 4.45 -17.72 -17.42
CA TYR A 150 3.54 -16.84 -16.66
C TYR A 150 3.87 -15.36 -16.82
N PHE A 151 5.16 -15.01 -16.76
CA PHE A 151 5.62 -13.62 -16.85
C PHE A 151 5.15 -12.93 -18.14
N LYS A 152 5.05 -13.68 -19.26
CA LYS A 152 4.57 -13.17 -20.56
C LYS A 152 3.16 -12.55 -20.46
N PHE A 153 2.31 -13.11 -19.61
CA PHE A 153 0.90 -12.72 -19.49
C PHE A 153 0.64 -11.79 -18.31
N SER A 154 1.39 -11.94 -17.22
CA SER A 154 1.18 -11.16 -15.99
C SER A 154 2.12 -9.97 -15.84
N ASN A 155 3.19 -9.90 -16.62
CA ASN A 155 4.25 -8.91 -16.53
C ASN A 155 4.79 -8.75 -15.08
N GLY A 156 4.91 -9.87 -14.35
CA GLY A 156 5.41 -9.89 -12.98
C GLY A 156 4.41 -9.45 -11.90
N ASN A 157 3.16 -9.15 -12.25
CA ASN A 157 2.14 -8.82 -11.27
C ASN A 157 1.76 -10.06 -10.44
N PHE A 158 1.90 -10.01 -9.12
CA PHE A 158 1.62 -11.15 -8.24
C PHE A 158 0.17 -11.60 -8.33
N ARG A 159 -0.78 -10.65 -8.31
CA ARG A 159 -2.22 -10.95 -8.33
C ARG A 159 -2.60 -11.59 -9.66
N SER A 160 -2.16 -11.03 -10.78
CA SER A 160 -2.47 -11.57 -12.11
C SER A 160 -1.82 -12.93 -12.31
N SER A 161 -0.57 -13.12 -11.89
CA SER A 161 0.12 -14.42 -11.94
C SER A 161 -0.62 -15.49 -11.12
N ALA A 162 -1.04 -15.17 -9.90
CA ALA A 162 -1.79 -16.10 -9.05
C ALA A 162 -3.17 -16.48 -9.65
N LYS A 163 -3.87 -15.51 -10.27
CA LYS A 163 -5.12 -15.77 -10.98
C LYS A 163 -4.89 -16.70 -12.18
N LEU A 164 -3.85 -16.44 -12.98
CA LEU A 164 -3.51 -17.26 -14.13
C LEU A 164 -3.16 -18.69 -13.70
N LEU A 165 -2.34 -18.86 -12.67
CA LEU A 165 -1.97 -20.17 -12.13
C LEU A 165 -3.22 -20.95 -11.70
N LYS A 166 -4.12 -20.31 -10.94
CA LYS A 166 -5.36 -20.93 -10.50
C LYS A 166 -6.22 -21.39 -11.68
N LYS A 167 -6.27 -20.62 -12.77
CA LYS A 167 -7.03 -20.98 -13.96
C LYS A 167 -6.35 -22.10 -14.75
N ALA A 168 -5.03 -22.02 -14.94
CA ALA A 168 -4.23 -23.01 -15.65
C ALA A 168 -4.34 -24.38 -14.96
N LEU A 169 -4.18 -24.44 -13.63
CA LEU A 169 -4.36 -25.68 -12.86
C LEU A 169 -5.75 -26.30 -13.08
N ARG A 170 -6.80 -25.48 -13.13
CA ARG A 170 -8.16 -25.95 -13.36
C ARG A 170 -8.38 -26.48 -14.78
N LEU A 171 -7.78 -25.88 -15.80
CA LEU A 171 -7.87 -26.38 -17.18
C LEU A 171 -7.07 -27.68 -17.34
N ALA A 172 -5.88 -27.73 -16.76
CA ALA A 172 -5.02 -28.92 -16.77
C ALA A 172 -5.72 -30.14 -16.15
N GLU A 173 -6.45 -29.93 -15.06
CA GLU A 173 -7.27 -30.98 -14.43
C GLU A 173 -8.44 -31.45 -15.33
N LEU A 174 -9.09 -30.54 -16.06
CA LEU A 174 -10.21 -30.88 -16.94
C LEU A 174 -9.78 -31.60 -18.22
N GLU A 175 -8.59 -31.27 -18.72
CA GLU A 175 -8.02 -31.82 -19.95
C GLU A 175 -7.07 -33.00 -19.70
N GLU A 176 -6.88 -33.38 -18.43
CA GLU A 176 -5.97 -34.43 -17.98
C GLU A 176 -4.55 -34.29 -18.56
N CYS A 177 -4.02 -33.06 -18.57
CA CYS A 177 -2.74 -32.72 -19.15
C CYS A 177 -1.86 -31.90 -18.20
N GLU A 178 -0.56 -31.83 -18.48
CA GLU A 178 0.35 -30.93 -17.76
C GLU A 178 0.20 -29.49 -18.29
N ILE A 179 0.49 -28.51 -17.42
CA ILE A 179 0.52 -27.10 -17.82
C ILE A 179 1.61 -26.89 -18.87
N ASN A 180 1.19 -26.48 -20.06
CA ASN A 180 2.05 -26.15 -21.20
C ASN A 180 1.71 -24.76 -21.75
N ASP A 181 2.47 -24.29 -22.76
CA ASP A 181 2.32 -22.95 -23.33
C ASP A 181 0.95 -22.72 -24.00
N GLU A 182 0.36 -23.74 -24.61
CA GLU A 182 -0.96 -23.66 -25.25
C GLU A 182 -2.04 -23.46 -24.18
N LEU A 183 -2.00 -24.27 -23.12
CA LEU A 183 -2.94 -24.20 -22.01
C LEU A 183 -2.82 -22.88 -21.25
N LEU A 184 -1.60 -22.36 -21.05
CA LEU A 184 -1.39 -21.03 -20.46
C LEU A 184 -1.99 -19.91 -21.32
N THR A 185 -1.87 -20.03 -22.64
CA THR A 185 -2.48 -19.09 -23.58
C THR A 185 -4.00 -19.11 -23.43
N SER A 186 -4.62 -20.29 -23.47
CA SER A 186 -6.06 -20.45 -23.26
C SER A 186 -6.52 -19.97 -21.88
N ALA A 187 -5.74 -20.23 -20.83
CA ALA A 187 -6.04 -19.75 -19.48
C ALA A 187 -6.03 -18.22 -19.40
N SER A 188 -5.08 -17.57 -20.08
CA SER A 188 -4.95 -16.11 -20.09
C SER A 188 -6.12 -15.41 -20.77
N GLU A 189 -6.69 -16.00 -21.83
CA GLU A 189 -7.87 -15.46 -22.53
C GLU A 189 -9.15 -15.53 -21.68
N MET A 190 -9.18 -16.45 -20.71
CA MET A 190 -10.35 -16.68 -19.84
C MET A 190 -10.29 -15.89 -18.52
N VAL A 191 -9.24 -15.11 -18.28
CA VAL A 191 -9.02 -14.39 -17.02
C VAL A 191 -8.76 -12.92 -17.30
N ILE A 192 -9.43 -12.05 -16.54
CA ILE A 192 -9.05 -10.62 -16.51
C ILE A 192 -7.81 -10.49 -15.63
N LEU A 193 -6.66 -10.39 -16.31
CA LEU A 193 -5.33 -10.22 -15.74
C LEU A 193 -5.06 -8.76 -15.38
#